data_AF-A0A3M4PZ50-F1
#
_entry.id   AF-A0A3M4PZ50-F1
#
_cell.length_a   1.000
_cell.length_b   1.000
_cell.length_c   1.000
_cell.angle_alpha   90.00
_cell.angle_beta   90.00
_cell.angle_gamma   90.00
#
_symmetry.space_group_name_H-M   'P 1'
#
loop_
_entity.id
_entity.type
_entity.pdbx_description
1 polymer ?
#
loop_
_entity_poly.entity_id
_entity_poly.type
_entity_poly.pdbx_seq_one_letter_code
_entity_poly.pdbx_strand_id
1 'polypeptide(L)' 'ALMPRSMLESMPGFTTVSVWPLTDAFRLLNTWLIWRRGTVSQSLNSFVKLLEERGLVAT' A
#
# COMPACT_ATOMS: atom_id res chain seq x y z
N ALA A 1 -5.71 17.43 6.82
CA ALA A 1 -4.50 16.72 6.36
C ALA A 1 -4.88 15.84 5.17
N LEU A 2 -3.93 15.53 4.29
CA LEU A 2 -4.09 14.50 3.26
C LEU A 2 -3.38 13.23 3.75
N MET A 3 -4.06 12.08 3.70
CA MET A 3 -3.46 10.80 4.10
C MET A 3 -4.11 9.63 3.34
N PRO A 4 -3.37 8.52 3.12
CA PRO A 4 -3.96 7.28 2.63
C PRO A 4 -5.04 6.75 3.58
N ARG A 5 -6.08 6.14 3.03
CA ARG A 5 -7.16 5.52 3.84
C ARG A 5 -6.62 4.46 4.80
N SER A 6 -5.72 3.59 4.34
CA SER A 6 -5.10 2.55 5.17
C SER A 6 -4.32 3.12 6.36
N MET A 7 -3.69 4.29 6.17
CA MET A 7 -3.03 4.99 7.27
C MET A 7 -4.06 5.52 8.26
N LEU A 8 -5.12 6.19 7.80
CA LEU A 8 -6.18 6.69 8.68
C LEU A 8 -6.80 5.56 9.51
N GLU A 9 -7.16 4.45 8.88
CA GLU A 9 -7.78 3.28 9.52
C GLU A 9 -6.88 2.59 10.56
N SER A 10 -5.56 2.79 10.47
CA SER A 10 -4.61 2.25 11.45
C SER A 10 -4.50 3.09 12.73
N MET A 11 -5.05 4.31 12.73
CA MET A 11 -4.93 5.24 13.85
C MET A 11 -6.01 4.97 14.92
N PRO A 12 -5.66 5.03 16.21
CA PRO A 12 -6.64 4.99 17.29
C PRO A 12 -7.68 6.11 17.13
N GLY A 13 -8.97 5.76 17.24
CA GLY A 13 -10.07 6.73 17.16
C GLY A 13 -10.37 7.26 15.76
N PHE A 14 -9.89 6.62 14.68
CA PHE A 14 -10.14 7.08 13.30
C PHE A 14 -11.63 7.23 12.93
N THR A 15 -12.54 6.60 13.66
CA THR A 15 -13.99 6.71 13.46
C THR A 15 -14.56 8.06 13.91
N THR A 16 -13.83 8.86 14.68
CA THR A 16 -14.29 10.16 15.20
C THR A 16 -13.91 11.35 14.32
N VAL A 17 -13.18 11.12 13.22
CA VAL A 17 -12.80 12.18 12.29
C VAL A 17 -13.70 12.21 11.07
N SER A 18 -13.99 13.41 10.57
CA SER A 18 -14.70 13.59 9.30
C SER A 18 -13.73 13.46 8.12
N VAL A 19 -14.16 12.77 7.08
CA VAL A 19 -13.36 12.48 5.88
C VAL A 19 -14.07 13.01 4.65
N TRP A 20 -13.32 13.74 3.81
CA TRP A 20 -13.77 14.18 2.49
C TRP A 20 -12.90 13.49 1.43
N PRO A 21 -13.43 12.50 0.69
CA PRO A 21 -12.67 11.81 -0.34
C PRO A 21 -12.25 12.75 -1.47
N LEU A 22 -11.06 12.53 -2.03
CA LEU A 22 -10.66 13.16 -3.28
C LEU A 22 -11.51 12.63 -4.44
N THR A 23 -11.62 13.43 -5.51
CA THR A 23 -12.25 13.01 -6.76
C THR A 23 -11.52 11.81 -7.36
N ASP A 24 -12.20 11.04 -8.21
CA ASP A 24 -11.67 9.78 -8.74
C ASP A 24 -10.29 9.91 -9.42
N ALA A 25 -10.02 11.04 -10.07
CA ALA A 25 -8.73 11.33 -10.70
C ALA A 25 -7.52 11.36 -9.72
N PHE A 26 -7.77 11.58 -8.42
CA PHE A 26 -6.71 11.78 -7.42
C PHE A 26 -6.83 10.86 -6.20
N ARG A 27 -7.90 10.06 -6.10
CA ARG A 27 -8.16 9.21 -4.91
C ARG A 27 -7.29 7.96 -4.85
N LEU A 28 -6.68 7.56 -5.96
CA LEU A 28 -5.90 6.32 -6.05
C LEU A 28 -4.41 6.62 -5.88
N LEU A 29 -3.76 5.85 -5.02
CA LEU A 29 -2.33 5.92 -4.76
C LEU A 29 -1.68 4.61 -5.19
N ASN A 30 -0.72 4.68 -6.12
CA ASN A 30 0.08 3.52 -6.53
C ASN A 30 1.29 3.37 -5.60
N THR A 31 1.36 2.25 -4.89
CA THR A 31 2.48 1.93 -3.99
C THR A 31 3.35 0.87 -4.66
N TRP A 32 4.61 1.21 -4.91
CA TRP A 32 5.56 0.34 -5.59
C TRP A 32 6.51 -0.33 -4.60
N LEU A 33 6.63 -1.66 -4.69
CA LEU A 33 7.71 -2.39 -4.05
C LEU A 33 8.95 -2.33 -4.97
N ILE A 34 10.05 -1.76 -4.48
CA ILE A 34 11.24 -1.51 -5.28
C ILE A 34 12.45 -2.17 -4.61
N TRP A 35 13.32 -2.78 -5.40
CA TRP A 35 14.61 -3.33 -4.97
C TRP A 35 15.70 -2.96 -5.96
N ARG A 36 16.97 -3.07 -5.53
CA ARG A 36 18.12 -2.78 -6.38
C ARG A 36 18.22 -3.83 -7.48
N ARG A 37 18.43 -3.38 -8.72
CA ARG A 37 18.72 -4.27 -9.86
C ARG A 37 19.94 -5.14 -9.57
N GLY A 38 19.80 -6.45 -9.79
CA GLY A 38 20.85 -7.45 -9.55
C GLY A 38 20.91 -7.98 -8.11
N THR A 39 20.17 -7.39 -7.17
CA THR A 39 20.02 -7.94 -5.82
C THR A 39 18.78 -8.81 -5.77
N VAL A 40 18.97 -10.13 -5.77
CA VAL A 40 17.90 -11.12 -5.60
C VAL A 40 18.28 -12.02 -4.43
N SER A 41 17.80 -11.68 -3.24
CA SER A 41 17.97 -12.53 -2.06
C SER A 41 16.85 -13.56 -1.97
N GLN A 42 17.10 -14.67 -1.29
CA GLN A 42 16.05 -15.64 -0.96
C GLN A 42 14.91 -14.97 -0.16
N SER A 43 15.24 -14.05 0.75
CA SER A 43 14.24 -13.28 1.51
C SER A 43 13.34 -12.41 0.62
N LEU A 44 13.90 -11.79 -0.43
CA LEU A 44 13.11 -11.01 -1.39
C LEU A 44 12.16 -11.93 -2.17
N ASN A 45 12.64 -13.08 -2.64
CA ASN A 45 11.80 -14.04 -3.36
C ASN A 45 10.66 -14.56 -2.48
N SER A 46 10.95 -14.90 -1.21
CA SER A 46 9.92 -15.32 -0.26
C SER A 46 8.90 -14.21 0.01
N PHE A 47 9.35 -12.96 0.11
CA PHE A 47 8.46 -11.82 0.33
C PHE A 47 7.56 -11.55 -0.89
N VAL A 48 8.11 -11.59 -2.11
CA VAL A 48 7.33 -11.46 -3.35
C VAL A 48 6.26 -12.56 -3.43
N LYS A 49 6.63 -13.82 -3.17
CA LYS A 49 5.69 -14.94 -3.16
C LYS A 49 4.53 -14.72 -2.17
N LEU A 50 4.82 -14.23 -0.96
CA LEU A 50 3.81 -13.90 0.04
C LEU A 50 2.83 -12.82 -0.47
N LEU A 51 3.33 -11.82 -1.21
CA LEU A 51 2.49 -10.77 -1.78
C LEU A 51 1.65 -11.27 -2.95
N GLU A 52 2.18 -12.15 -3.80
CA GLU A 52 1.45 -12.80 -4.90
C GLU A 52 0.30 -13.66 -4.36
N GLU A 53 0.55 -14.44 -3.30
CA GLU A 53 -0.47 -15.25 -2.62
C GLU A 53 -1.61 -14.40 -2.04
N ARG A 54 -1.34 -13.13 -1.69
CA ARG A 54 -2.34 -12.17 -1.21
C ARG A 54 -3.02 -11.37 -2.34
N GLY A 55 -2.62 -11.58 -3.59
CA GLY A 55 -3.12 -10.81 -4.74
C GLY A 55 -2.69 -9.34 -4.73
N LEU A 56 -1.56 -9.01 -4.08
CA LEU A 56 -1.07 -7.64 -3.93
C LEU A 56 0.02 -7.26 -4.95
N VAL A 57 0.39 -8.19 -5.84
CA VAL A 57 1.30 -7.90 -6.95
C VAL A 57 0.45 -7.56 -8.18
N ALA A 58 0.63 -6.35 -8.71
CA ALA A 58 -0.03 -5.92 -9.95
C ALA A 58 0.46 -6.79 -11.12
N THR A 59 -0.47 -7.31 -11.89
CA THR A 59 -0.21 -8.03 -13.15
C THR A 59 0.12 -7.06 -14.28
#